data_AF-A0AA87F7Q7-F1
#
_entry.id   AF-A0AA87F7Q7-F1
#
_cell.length_a   1.000
_cell.length_b   1.000
_cell.length_c   1.000
_cell.angle_alpha   90.00
_cell.angle_beta   90.00
_cell.angle_gamma   90.00
#
_symmetry.space_group_name_H-M   'P 1'
#
loop_
_entity.id
_entity.type
_entity.pdbx_description
1 polymer ?
#
loop_
_entity_poly.entity_id
_entity_poly.type
_entity_poly.pdbx_seq_one_letter_code
_entity_poly.pdbx_strand_id
1 'polypeptide(L)'
;MDLGQKIERLRLEKGLSRPDFCGDESELTVRQLARIESGQSQPSIPKLEYIAQRLGIPAYSLMPDYKELPQGYLELKYKLLREPIYNKVEVLDKKELQLEDLYNRYYEELPLDEQRVYSILQATIDTTSSRNPEFASAILDEYLPSLETKTVYTINEILLIRLFFFQLLERKDIYQYGQKIDLFMLRLVEQFKITRQEDYFIVRDVLFSGLCCLEMIEHYDYFDTYLECLQDVMEATEDYQKKPLVLMLIWKQLLRKTQDFSAAEPMFQSAKTFAKIIGNDHLAQKLTEEWQEDLKKYL
;
A
#
# COMPACT_ATOMS: atom_id res chain seq x y z
N MET A 1 -7.06 -26.36 -23.50
CA MET A 1 -6.08 -26.93 -22.56
C MET A 1 -5.88 -25.84 -21.52
N ASP A 2 -5.99 -26.16 -20.24
CA ASP A 2 -5.83 -25.13 -19.20
C ASP A 2 -4.38 -24.61 -19.19
N LEU A 3 -4.19 -23.32 -18.89
CA LEU A 3 -2.88 -22.67 -18.91
C LEU A 3 -1.87 -23.40 -18.00
N GLY A 4 -2.31 -23.84 -16.82
CA GLY A 4 -1.51 -24.60 -15.87
C GLY A 4 -0.96 -25.89 -16.48
N GLN A 5 -1.84 -26.67 -17.10
CA GLN A 5 -1.47 -27.94 -17.76
C GLN A 5 -0.51 -27.72 -18.93
N LYS A 6 -0.66 -26.62 -19.68
CA LYS A 6 0.26 -26.23 -20.75
C LYS A 6 1.65 -25.94 -20.22
N ILE A 7 1.75 -25.17 -19.14
CA ILE A 7 3.01 -24.82 -18.49
C ILE A 7 3.70 -26.08 -17.95
N GLU A 8 2.95 -26.94 -17.25
CA GLU A 8 3.48 -28.19 -16.69
C GLU A 8 4.07 -29.08 -17.79
N ARG A 9 3.31 -29.27 -18.89
CA ARG A 9 3.75 -30.09 -20.01
C ARG A 9 5.04 -29.53 -20.63
N LEU A 10 5.08 -28.24 -20.94
CA LEU A 10 6.25 -27.61 -21.57
C LEU A 10 7.49 -27.63 -20.65
N ARG A 11 7.29 -27.48 -19.34
CA ARG A 11 8.38 -27.61 -18.35
C ARG A 11 8.95 -29.03 -18.35
N LEU A 12 8.07 -30.04 -18.30
CA LEU A 12 8.47 -31.44 -18.29
C LEU A 12 9.13 -31.89 -19.60
N GLU A 13 8.65 -31.39 -20.75
CA GLU A 13 9.28 -31.62 -22.06
C GLU A 13 10.74 -31.10 -22.12
N LYS A 14 11.06 -30.07 -21.32
CA LYS A 14 12.41 -29.55 -21.16
C LYS A 14 13.24 -30.23 -20.08
N GLY A 15 12.68 -31.22 -19.38
CA GLY A 15 13.36 -31.93 -18.29
C GLY A 15 13.65 -31.07 -17.06
N LEU A 16 12.94 -29.95 -16.88
CA LEU A 16 13.16 -29.03 -15.76
C LEU A 16 12.34 -29.44 -14.54
N SER A 17 12.97 -29.54 -13.37
CA SER A 17 12.23 -29.66 -12.10
C SER A 17 11.63 -28.31 -11.69
N ARG A 18 10.66 -28.30 -10.76
CA ARG A 18 10.09 -27.03 -10.26
C ARG A 18 11.15 -26.14 -9.58
N PRO A 19 12.02 -26.65 -8.68
CA PRO A 19 13.12 -25.86 -8.13
C PRO A 19 14.04 -25.29 -9.21
N ASP A 20 14.46 -26.10 -10.18
CA ASP A 20 15.32 -25.63 -11.27
C ASP A 20 14.64 -24.56 -12.12
N PHE A 21 13.32 -24.68 -12.31
CA PHE A 21 12.53 -23.71 -13.05
C PHE A 21 12.43 -22.37 -12.31
N CYS A 22 12.18 -22.41 -11.00
CA CYS A 22 11.96 -21.24 -10.13
C CYS A 22 13.25 -20.47 -9.77
N GLY A 23 14.41 -21.12 -9.77
CA GLY A 23 15.69 -20.46 -9.51
C GLY A 23 15.81 -20.00 -8.05
N ASP A 24 16.04 -18.70 -7.83
CA ASP A 24 16.16 -18.09 -6.49
C ASP A 24 14.82 -17.75 -5.83
N GLU A 25 13.71 -18.09 -6.48
CA GLU A 25 12.33 -17.85 -6.02
C GLU A 25 11.96 -16.37 -5.84
N SER A 26 12.76 -15.44 -6.38
CA SER A 26 12.46 -13.99 -6.32
C SER A 26 11.22 -13.61 -7.13
N GLU A 27 11.07 -14.18 -8.33
CA GLU A 27 9.98 -13.90 -9.29
C GLU A 27 8.82 -14.92 -9.19
N LEU A 28 9.16 -16.20 -8.98
CA LEU A 28 8.18 -17.29 -8.92
C LEU A 28 8.64 -18.39 -7.97
N THR A 29 7.89 -18.63 -6.90
CA THR A 29 8.22 -19.68 -5.93
C THR A 29 7.79 -21.07 -6.40
N VAL A 30 8.41 -22.13 -5.85
CA VAL A 30 8.07 -23.52 -6.20
C VAL A 30 6.61 -23.84 -5.86
N ARG A 31 6.11 -23.30 -4.73
CA ARG A 31 4.71 -23.44 -4.33
C ARG A 31 3.76 -22.74 -5.29
N GLN A 32 4.12 -21.53 -5.75
CA GLN A 32 3.32 -20.80 -6.73
C GLN A 32 3.25 -21.56 -8.06
N LEU A 33 4.39 -22.03 -8.56
CA LEU A 33 4.44 -22.81 -9.79
C LEU A 33 3.58 -24.08 -9.69
N ALA A 34 3.66 -24.82 -8.58
CA ALA A 34 2.86 -26.04 -8.38
C ALA A 34 1.35 -25.77 -8.40
N ARG A 35 0.91 -24.63 -7.84
CA ARG A 35 -0.51 -24.22 -7.86
C ARG A 35 -0.96 -23.71 -9.22
N ILE A 36 -0.07 -23.05 -9.97
CA ILE A 36 -0.35 -22.65 -11.34
C ILE A 36 -0.54 -23.88 -12.21
N GLU A 37 0.38 -24.84 -12.14
CA GLU A 37 0.31 -26.09 -12.92
C GLU A 37 -0.94 -26.91 -12.63
N SER A 38 -1.41 -26.92 -11.38
CA SER A 38 -2.65 -27.59 -10.98
C SER A 38 -3.93 -26.81 -11.29
N GLY A 39 -3.83 -25.62 -11.89
CA GLY A 39 -4.97 -24.74 -12.19
C GLY A 39 -5.58 -24.04 -10.96
N GLN A 40 -4.97 -24.18 -9.78
CA GLN A 40 -5.41 -23.56 -8.52
C GLN A 40 -5.03 -22.06 -8.41
N SER A 41 -4.25 -21.54 -9.35
CA SER A 41 -3.87 -20.12 -9.41
C SER A 41 -3.61 -19.72 -10.85
N GLN A 42 -4.08 -18.54 -11.23
CA GLN A 42 -3.61 -17.89 -12.44
C GLN A 42 -2.30 -17.12 -12.13
N PRO A 43 -1.30 -17.11 -13.05
CA PRO A 43 -0.14 -16.23 -12.93
C PRO A 43 -0.54 -14.76 -13.20
N SER A 44 0.20 -13.80 -12.66
CA SER A 44 0.13 -12.40 -13.13
C SER A 44 0.88 -12.25 -14.46
N ILE A 45 0.68 -11.16 -15.20
CA ILE A 45 1.40 -10.94 -16.48
C ILE A 45 2.93 -11.01 -16.30
N PRO A 46 3.55 -10.35 -15.30
CA PRO A 46 5.01 -10.47 -15.09
C PRO A 46 5.46 -11.92 -14.86
N LYS A 47 4.68 -12.70 -14.11
CA LYS A 47 4.96 -14.13 -13.90
C LYS A 47 4.76 -14.95 -15.17
N LEU A 48 3.77 -14.61 -16.00
CA LEU A 48 3.56 -15.25 -17.29
C LEU A 48 4.74 -14.99 -18.22
N GLU A 49 5.28 -13.77 -18.22
CA GLU A 49 6.49 -13.40 -18.96
C GLU A 49 7.71 -14.17 -18.44
N TYR A 50 7.92 -14.22 -17.13
CA TYR A 50 8.97 -15.03 -16.51
C TYR A 50 8.85 -16.51 -16.90
N ILE A 51 7.65 -17.09 -16.81
CA ILE A 51 7.38 -18.48 -17.20
C ILE A 51 7.70 -18.69 -18.69
N ALA A 52 7.26 -17.79 -19.57
CA ALA A 52 7.54 -17.86 -21.00
C ALA A 52 9.04 -17.79 -21.30
N GLN A 53 9.76 -16.89 -20.62
CA GLN A 53 11.21 -16.75 -20.72
C GLN A 53 11.94 -18.04 -20.28
N ARG A 54 11.57 -18.61 -19.13
CA ARG A 54 12.14 -19.89 -18.64
C ARG A 54 11.81 -21.06 -19.56
N LEU A 55 10.64 -21.04 -20.19
CA LEU A 55 10.25 -22.01 -21.22
C LEU A 55 10.88 -21.72 -22.58
N GLY A 56 11.57 -20.59 -22.78
CA GLY A 56 12.17 -20.20 -24.06
C GLY A 56 11.14 -20.06 -25.19
N ILE A 57 9.92 -19.67 -24.85
CA ILE A 57 8.83 -19.42 -25.80
C ILE A 57 8.40 -17.96 -25.71
N PRO A 58 7.80 -17.40 -26.77
CA PRO A 58 7.22 -16.08 -26.69
C PRO A 58 6.01 -16.03 -25.74
N ALA A 59 5.87 -14.97 -24.93
CA ALA A 59 4.78 -14.83 -23.96
C ALA A 59 3.38 -14.90 -24.61
N TYR A 60 3.23 -14.37 -25.83
CA TYR A 60 1.98 -14.44 -26.60
C TYR A 60 1.54 -15.88 -26.89
N SER A 61 2.42 -16.88 -26.79
CA SER A 61 2.03 -18.29 -26.97
C SER A 61 1.23 -18.82 -25.77
N LEU A 62 1.34 -18.20 -24.60
CA LEU A 62 0.59 -18.52 -23.39
C LEU A 62 -0.67 -17.64 -23.22
N MET A 63 -0.72 -16.47 -23.86
CA MET A 63 -1.84 -15.52 -23.76
C MET A 63 -3.22 -16.07 -24.19
N PRO A 64 -3.38 -16.96 -25.20
CA PRO A 64 -4.69 -17.51 -25.55
C PRO A 64 -5.36 -18.29 -24.41
N ASP A 65 -4.54 -18.82 -23.50
CA ASP A 65 -5.00 -19.58 -22.34
C ASP A 65 -5.02 -18.70 -21.05
N TYR A 66 -4.60 -17.43 -21.16
CA TYR A 66 -4.59 -16.45 -20.07
C TYR A 66 -5.97 -15.82 -19.88
N LYS A 67 -6.41 -15.70 -18.62
CA LYS A 67 -7.64 -15.00 -18.27
C LYS A 67 -7.30 -13.66 -17.61
N GLU A 68 -7.76 -12.57 -18.21
CA GLU A 68 -7.67 -11.25 -17.58
C GLU A 68 -8.54 -11.16 -16.32
N LEU A 69 -8.17 -10.25 -15.43
CA LEU A 69 -8.94 -10.00 -14.22
C LEU A 69 -10.33 -9.43 -14.58
N PRO A 70 -11.40 -9.84 -13.86
CA PRO A 70 -12.72 -9.27 -14.06
C PRO A 70 -12.71 -7.76 -13.87
N GLN A 71 -13.31 -7.00 -14.80
CA GLN A 71 -13.34 -5.54 -14.70
C GLN A 71 -14.00 -5.05 -13.39
N GLY A 72 -15.07 -5.72 -12.95
CA GLY A 72 -15.73 -5.41 -11.67
C GLY A 72 -14.82 -5.60 -10.45
N TYR A 73 -13.89 -6.56 -10.49
CA TYR A 73 -12.87 -6.71 -9.45
C TYR A 73 -11.91 -5.52 -9.43
N LEU A 74 -11.42 -5.10 -10.60
CA LEU A 74 -10.49 -3.95 -10.72
C LEU A 74 -11.14 -2.65 -10.21
N GLU A 75 -12.42 -2.42 -10.54
CA GLU A 75 -13.17 -1.26 -10.08
C GLU A 75 -13.35 -1.26 -8.55
N LEU A 76 -13.71 -2.41 -7.96
CA LEU A 76 -13.83 -2.56 -6.50
C LEU A 76 -12.49 -2.38 -5.79
N LYS A 77 -11.41 -3.01 -6.29
CA LYS A 77 -10.05 -2.85 -5.79
C LYS A 77 -9.61 -1.39 -5.81
N TYR A 78 -9.81 -0.72 -6.94
CA TYR A 78 -9.47 0.70 -7.08
C TYR A 78 -10.22 1.58 -6.08
N LYS A 79 -11.52 1.33 -5.90
CA LYS A 79 -12.35 2.05 -4.93
C LYS A 79 -11.88 1.82 -3.49
N LEU A 80 -11.60 0.57 -3.12
CA LEU A 80 -11.08 0.20 -1.80
C LEU A 80 -9.74 0.87 -1.50
N LEU A 81 -8.83 0.95 -2.48
CA LEU A 81 -7.51 1.53 -2.29
C LEU A 81 -7.53 3.06 -2.26
N ARG A 82 -8.33 3.72 -3.11
CA ARG A 82 -8.39 5.19 -3.19
C ARG A 82 -9.25 5.86 -2.14
N GLU A 83 -10.35 5.25 -1.71
CA GLU A 83 -11.27 5.91 -0.77
C GLU A 83 -10.54 6.15 0.56
N PRO A 84 -10.33 7.41 0.99
CA PRO A 84 -9.62 7.71 2.22
C PRO A 84 -10.45 7.33 3.46
N ILE A 85 -9.80 6.74 4.46
CA ILE A 85 -10.40 6.48 5.77
C ILE A 85 -10.28 7.76 6.59
N TYR A 86 -11.35 8.54 6.69
CA TYR A 86 -11.39 9.76 7.52
C TYR A 86 -11.83 9.48 8.97
N ASN A 87 -11.45 8.34 9.54
CA ASN A 87 -11.87 7.88 10.88
C ASN A 87 -13.39 7.93 11.13
N LYS A 88 -14.19 7.81 10.06
CA LYS A 88 -15.64 7.65 10.15
C LYS A 88 -15.95 6.17 10.17
N VAL A 89 -16.60 5.71 11.23
CA VAL A 89 -17.05 4.31 11.39
C VAL A 89 -17.83 3.87 10.14
N GLU A 90 -18.73 4.72 9.64
CA GLU A 90 -19.51 4.49 8.41
C GLU A 90 -18.67 4.18 7.16
N VAL A 91 -17.45 4.73 7.07
CA VAL A 91 -16.54 4.49 5.93
C VAL A 91 -15.87 3.13 6.07
N LEU A 92 -15.53 2.71 7.29
CA LEU A 92 -15.00 1.38 7.55
C LEU A 92 -16.05 0.31 7.28
N ASP A 93 -17.27 0.48 7.79
CA ASP A 93 -18.40 -0.44 7.56
C ASP A 93 -18.68 -0.61 6.06
N LYS A 94 -18.68 0.51 5.31
CA LYS A 94 -18.84 0.48 3.85
C LYS A 94 -17.72 -0.30 3.17
N LYS A 95 -16.47 -0.15 3.61
CA LYS A 95 -15.33 -0.87 3.03
C LYS A 95 -15.37 -2.36 3.37
N GLU A 96 -15.82 -2.72 4.56
CA GLU A 96 -16.01 -4.10 4.97
C GLU A 96 -17.05 -4.79 4.08
N LEU A 97 -18.22 -4.16 3.88
CA LEU A 97 -19.25 -4.65 2.94
C LEU A 97 -18.73 -4.79 1.49
N GLN A 98 -17.89 -3.86 1.04
CA GLN A 98 -17.26 -3.95 -0.28
C GLN A 98 -16.26 -5.10 -0.38
N LEU A 99 -15.53 -5.39 0.70
CA LEU A 99 -14.61 -6.51 0.76
C LEU A 99 -15.37 -7.85 0.77
N GLU A 100 -16.47 -7.95 1.51
CA GLU A 100 -17.35 -9.12 1.47
C GLU A 100 -17.93 -9.35 0.07
N ASP A 101 -18.40 -8.30 -0.61
CA ASP A 101 -18.91 -8.41 -1.98
C ASP A 101 -17.83 -8.86 -2.97
N LEU A 102 -16.61 -8.33 -2.82
CA LEU A 102 -15.46 -8.75 -3.61
C LEU A 102 -15.11 -10.22 -3.35
N TYR A 103 -15.14 -10.65 -2.09
CA TYR A 103 -14.86 -12.03 -1.71
C TYR A 103 -15.84 -13.00 -2.38
N ASN A 104 -17.13 -12.74 -2.18
CA ASN A 104 -18.20 -13.61 -2.65
C ASN A 104 -18.27 -13.70 -4.18
N ARG A 105 -17.89 -12.63 -4.89
CA ARG A 105 -18.00 -12.59 -6.37
C ARG A 105 -16.75 -13.05 -7.10
N TYR A 106 -15.56 -12.82 -6.55
CA TYR A 106 -14.32 -12.92 -7.34
C TYR A 106 -13.22 -13.77 -6.70
N TYR A 107 -13.19 -13.94 -5.38
CA TYR A 107 -11.99 -14.43 -4.67
C TYR A 107 -11.45 -15.77 -5.16
N GLU A 108 -12.33 -16.75 -5.43
CA GLU A 108 -11.93 -18.09 -5.87
C GLU A 108 -11.20 -18.08 -7.22
N GLU A 109 -11.51 -17.13 -8.10
CA GLU A 109 -10.95 -17.03 -9.45
C GLU A 109 -9.70 -16.12 -9.52
N LEU A 110 -9.37 -15.42 -8.42
CA LEU A 110 -8.25 -14.49 -8.39
C LEU A 110 -6.88 -15.20 -8.41
N PRO A 111 -5.89 -14.63 -9.13
CA PRO A 111 -4.48 -14.98 -8.97
C PRO A 111 -4.00 -14.89 -7.51
N LEU A 112 -2.99 -15.67 -7.13
CA LEU A 112 -2.39 -15.62 -5.79
C LEU A 112 -1.83 -14.24 -5.40
N ASP A 113 -1.41 -13.44 -6.37
CA ASP A 113 -0.98 -12.06 -6.09
C ASP A 113 -2.16 -11.18 -5.66
N GLU A 114 -3.34 -11.38 -6.26
CA GLU A 114 -4.55 -10.60 -5.96
C GLU A 114 -5.30 -11.12 -4.73
N GLN A 115 -5.27 -12.44 -4.47
CA GLN A 115 -5.72 -12.99 -3.20
C GLN A 115 -4.89 -12.44 -2.03
N ARG A 116 -3.59 -12.22 -2.23
CA ARG A 116 -2.74 -11.57 -1.22
C ARG A 116 -3.14 -10.11 -0.99
N VAL A 117 -3.42 -9.35 -2.04
CA VAL A 117 -3.97 -7.98 -1.90
C VAL A 117 -5.24 -8.01 -1.07
N TYR A 118 -6.15 -8.95 -1.36
CA TYR A 118 -7.37 -9.12 -0.57
C TYR A 118 -7.07 -9.38 0.91
N SER A 119 -6.20 -10.35 1.23
CA SER A 119 -5.84 -10.67 2.62
C SER A 119 -5.23 -9.48 3.35
N ILE A 120 -4.38 -8.69 2.67
CA ILE A 120 -3.77 -7.47 3.24
C ILE A 120 -4.85 -6.42 3.53
N LEU A 121 -5.78 -6.22 2.60
CA LEU A 121 -6.87 -5.25 2.77
C LEU A 121 -7.82 -5.66 3.91
N GLN A 122 -8.18 -6.94 3.98
CA GLN A 122 -8.98 -7.48 5.09
C GLN A 122 -8.28 -7.25 6.43
N ALA A 123 -7.02 -7.69 6.54
CA ALA A 123 -6.24 -7.51 7.77
C ALA A 123 -6.09 -6.03 8.16
N THR A 124 -6.00 -5.13 7.17
CA THR A 124 -5.97 -3.67 7.42
C THR A 124 -7.28 -3.18 8.03
N ILE A 125 -8.43 -3.59 7.46
CA ILE A 125 -9.75 -3.23 8.00
C ILE A 125 -9.92 -3.81 9.39
N ASP A 126 -9.66 -5.11 9.59
CA ASP A 126 -9.83 -5.79 10.87
C ASP A 126 -8.96 -5.16 11.96
N THR A 127 -7.69 -4.87 11.66
CA THR A 127 -6.77 -4.21 12.59
C THR A 127 -7.30 -2.84 13.00
N THR A 128 -7.81 -2.05 12.05
CA THR A 128 -8.29 -0.68 12.28
C THR A 128 -9.66 -0.67 13.00
N SER A 129 -10.59 -1.56 12.63
CA SER A 129 -11.94 -1.61 13.20
C SER A 129 -11.93 -2.17 14.62
N SER A 130 -11.18 -3.24 14.86
CA SER A 130 -11.07 -3.91 16.16
C SER A 130 -10.01 -3.30 17.08
N ARG A 131 -9.14 -2.41 16.55
CA ARG A 131 -7.96 -1.87 17.24
C ARG A 131 -7.06 -2.97 17.80
N ASN A 132 -6.93 -4.06 17.06
CA ASN A 132 -6.17 -5.22 17.47
C ASN A 132 -5.05 -5.52 16.46
N PRO A 133 -3.78 -5.31 16.82
CA PRO A 133 -2.65 -5.54 15.92
C PRO A 133 -2.44 -7.02 15.55
N GLU A 134 -3.06 -7.97 16.26
CA GLU A 134 -2.86 -9.40 16.02
C GLU A 134 -3.43 -9.90 14.68
N PHE A 135 -4.42 -9.19 14.12
CA PHE A 135 -4.95 -9.51 12.79
C PHE A 135 -3.91 -9.32 11.68
N ALA A 136 -2.91 -8.45 11.89
CA ALA A 136 -1.82 -8.21 10.95
C ALA A 136 -0.58 -9.09 11.24
N SER A 137 -0.39 -9.54 12.48
CA SER A 137 0.83 -10.23 12.94
C SER A 137 1.20 -11.42 12.07
N ALA A 138 0.27 -12.35 11.83
CA ALA A 138 0.55 -13.58 11.08
C ALA A 138 1.01 -13.33 9.64
N ILE A 139 0.41 -12.35 8.96
CA ILE A 139 0.81 -11.96 7.60
C ILE A 139 2.18 -11.28 7.64
N LEU A 140 2.37 -10.33 8.55
CA LEU A 140 3.61 -9.56 8.62
C LEU A 140 4.81 -10.44 9.00
N ASP A 141 4.65 -11.36 9.95
CA ASP A 141 5.73 -12.27 10.36
C ASP A 141 6.25 -13.14 9.19
N GLU A 142 5.38 -13.47 8.23
CA GLU A 142 5.77 -14.22 7.02
C GLU A 142 6.59 -13.36 6.05
N TYR A 143 6.21 -12.10 5.82
CA TYR A 143 6.76 -11.28 4.72
C TYR A 143 7.78 -10.22 5.15
N LEU A 144 7.74 -9.73 6.39
CA LEU A 144 8.58 -8.64 6.89
C LEU A 144 10.09 -8.91 6.71
N PRO A 145 10.63 -10.12 6.98
CA PRO A 145 12.06 -10.38 6.79
C PRO A 145 12.53 -10.19 5.35
N SER A 146 11.68 -10.53 4.37
CA SER A 146 11.97 -10.32 2.95
C SER A 146 11.96 -8.83 2.61
N LEU A 147 10.94 -8.09 3.09
CA LEU A 147 10.80 -6.65 2.86
C LEU A 147 12.00 -5.85 3.39
N GLU A 148 12.57 -6.25 4.52
CA GLU A 148 13.73 -5.59 5.14
C GLU A 148 15.01 -5.73 4.30
N THR A 149 15.13 -6.71 3.41
CA THR A 149 16.33 -6.89 2.57
C THR A 149 16.22 -6.25 1.19
N LYS A 150 15.00 -6.04 0.69
CA LYS A 150 14.73 -5.50 -0.65
C LYS A 150 14.87 -3.98 -0.74
N THR A 151 15.25 -3.49 -1.91
CA THR A 151 15.34 -2.05 -2.23
C THR A 151 14.28 -1.58 -3.21
N VAL A 152 13.67 -2.48 -3.98
CA VAL A 152 12.59 -2.20 -4.92
C VAL A 152 11.40 -3.07 -4.55
N TYR A 153 10.23 -2.45 -4.49
CA TYR A 153 8.99 -3.08 -4.05
C TYR A 153 7.96 -3.20 -5.16
N THR A 154 7.23 -4.30 -5.13
CA THR A 154 5.98 -4.49 -5.87
C THR A 154 4.82 -3.79 -5.15
N ILE A 155 3.69 -3.58 -5.84
CA ILE A 155 2.48 -2.98 -5.23
C ILE A 155 2.05 -3.75 -3.98
N ASN A 156 2.09 -5.08 -4.02
CA ASN A 156 1.72 -5.93 -2.89
C ASN A 156 2.63 -5.70 -1.68
N GLU A 157 3.92 -5.51 -1.91
CA GLU A 157 4.90 -5.22 -0.87
C GLU A 157 4.73 -3.82 -0.28
N ILE A 158 4.40 -2.82 -1.12
CA ILE A 158 4.02 -1.48 -0.64
C ILE A 158 2.76 -1.57 0.25
N LEU A 159 1.76 -2.38 -0.13
CA LEU A 159 0.57 -2.61 0.69
C LEU A 159 0.88 -3.37 1.99
N LEU A 160 1.87 -4.28 1.99
CA LEU A 160 2.35 -4.92 3.23
C LEU A 160 3.02 -3.90 4.17
N ILE A 161 3.83 -2.98 3.63
CA ILE A 161 4.41 -1.88 4.41
C ILE A 161 3.29 -1.00 5.00
N ARG A 162 2.22 -0.76 4.23
CA ARG A 162 1.03 -0.06 4.73
C ARG A 162 0.38 -0.79 5.90
N LEU A 163 0.18 -2.10 5.80
CA LEU A 163 -0.37 -2.94 6.87
C LEU A 163 0.52 -2.89 8.12
N PHE A 164 1.84 -2.95 7.94
CA PHE A 164 2.82 -2.78 9.02
C PHE A 164 2.62 -1.46 9.76
N PHE A 165 2.51 -0.33 9.05
CA PHE A 165 2.25 0.95 9.69
C PHE A 165 0.89 0.98 10.42
N PHE A 166 -0.18 0.46 9.83
CA PHE A 166 -1.47 0.41 10.52
C PHE A 166 -1.44 -0.44 11.80
N GLN A 167 -0.74 -1.56 11.79
CA GLN A 167 -0.54 -2.37 12.98
C GLN A 167 0.18 -1.59 14.08
N LEU A 168 1.21 -0.82 13.72
CA LEU A 168 2.00 -0.04 14.67
C LEU A 168 1.19 1.07 15.35
N LEU A 169 0.25 1.71 14.64
CA LEU A 169 -0.59 2.77 15.20
C LEU A 169 -1.45 2.29 16.39
N GLU A 170 -1.77 0.99 16.45
CA GLU A 170 -2.54 0.38 17.54
C GLU A 170 -1.66 -0.23 18.65
N ARG A 171 -0.34 -0.25 18.46
CA ARG A 171 0.62 -0.85 19.40
C ARG A 171 1.09 0.15 20.45
N LYS A 172 1.21 -0.31 21.70
CA LYS A 172 1.76 0.48 22.81
C LYS A 172 3.28 0.56 22.79
N ASP A 173 3.93 -0.41 22.17
CA ASP A 173 5.39 -0.60 22.08
C ASP A 173 5.98 -0.08 20.77
N ILE A 174 5.28 0.82 20.07
CA ILE A 174 5.67 1.39 18.77
C ILE A 174 7.12 1.92 18.74
N TYR A 175 7.62 2.48 19.85
CA TYR A 175 8.98 3.00 19.97
C TYR A 175 10.08 1.95 19.67
N GLN A 176 9.81 0.67 19.87
CA GLN A 176 10.75 -0.41 19.55
C GLN A 176 10.97 -0.58 18.04
N TYR A 177 10.06 -0.05 17.23
CA TYR A 177 10.05 -0.20 15.78
C TYR A 177 10.59 1.02 15.03
N GLY A 178 11.10 2.05 15.72
CA GLY A 178 11.57 3.31 15.11
C GLY A 178 12.53 3.10 13.94
N GLN A 179 13.57 2.27 14.11
CA GLN A 179 14.54 1.97 13.05
C GLN A 179 13.89 1.33 11.81
N LYS A 180 12.88 0.46 12.01
CA LYS A 180 12.16 -0.18 10.91
C LYS A 180 11.23 0.81 10.21
N ILE A 181 10.60 1.71 10.96
CA ILE A 181 9.78 2.78 10.39
C ILE A 181 10.64 3.67 9.49
N ASP A 182 11.79 4.15 9.98
CA ASP A 182 12.71 4.98 9.20
C ASP A 182 13.22 4.25 7.95
N LEU A 183 13.59 2.96 8.09
CA LEU A 183 14.03 2.14 6.96
C LEU A 183 12.98 2.09 5.85
N PHE A 184 11.73 1.78 6.18
CA PHE A 184 10.67 1.70 5.17
C PHE A 184 10.30 3.08 4.63
N MET A 185 10.29 4.12 5.46
CA MET A 185 10.00 5.49 5.01
C MET A 185 11.03 5.99 3.99
N LEU A 186 12.33 5.82 4.24
CA LEU A 186 13.37 6.18 3.27
C LEU A 186 13.26 5.37 1.97
N ARG A 187 12.97 4.07 2.08
CA ARG A 187 12.80 3.23 0.88
C ARG A 187 11.55 3.60 0.07
N LEU A 188 10.47 4.04 0.71
CA LEU A 188 9.27 4.52 0.00
C LEU A 188 9.56 5.78 -0.83
N VAL A 189 10.40 6.68 -0.33
CA VAL A 189 10.85 7.87 -1.09
C VAL A 189 11.66 7.45 -2.33
N GLU A 190 12.58 6.49 -2.19
CA GLU A 190 13.32 5.98 -3.35
C GLU A 190 12.41 5.20 -4.31
N GLN A 191 11.44 4.45 -3.77
CA GLN A 191 10.46 3.70 -4.55
C GLN A 191 9.58 4.62 -5.40
N PHE A 192 9.22 5.81 -4.90
CA PHE A 192 8.44 6.79 -5.66
C PHE A 192 9.10 7.14 -7.00
N LYS A 193 10.43 7.27 -7.06
CA LYS A 193 11.19 7.61 -8.28
C LYS A 193 11.11 6.55 -9.38
N ILE A 194 10.82 5.30 -9.01
CA ILE A 194 10.76 4.14 -9.92
C ILE A 194 9.31 3.75 -10.22
N THR A 195 8.37 4.17 -9.38
CA THR A 195 6.96 3.79 -9.46
C THR A 195 6.28 4.46 -10.67
N ARG A 196 5.31 3.77 -11.26
CA ARG A 196 4.49 4.32 -12.34
C ARG A 196 3.50 5.33 -11.80
N GLN A 197 3.18 6.34 -12.59
CA GLN A 197 2.27 7.43 -12.20
C GLN A 197 0.89 6.94 -11.73
N GLU A 198 0.40 5.84 -12.32
CA GLU A 198 -0.87 5.20 -11.96
C GLU A 198 -0.92 4.72 -10.49
N ASP A 199 0.23 4.38 -9.91
CA ASP A 199 0.36 3.81 -8.57
C ASP A 199 0.83 4.83 -7.51
N TYR A 200 1.07 6.09 -7.91
CA TYR A 200 1.54 7.14 -7.00
C TYR A 200 0.63 7.35 -5.78
N PHE A 201 -0.67 7.19 -5.96
CA PHE A 201 -1.62 7.31 -4.85
C PHE A 201 -1.40 6.25 -3.75
N ILE A 202 -0.91 5.06 -4.11
CA ILE A 202 -0.61 4.00 -3.14
C ILE A 202 0.59 4.44 -2.31
N VAL A 203 1.70 4.83 -2.95
CA VAL A 203 2.92 5.29 -2.26
C VAL A 203 2.61 6.48 -1.34
N ARG A 204 1.85 7.46 -1.84
CA ARG A 204 1.36 8.60 -1.06
C ARG A 204 0.64 8.17 0.21
N ASP A 205 -0.33 7.25 0.07
CA ASP A 205 -1.16 6.82 1.19
C ASP A 205 -0.33 6.02 2.21
N VAL A 206 0.66 5.24 1.78
CA VAL A 206 1.60 4.56 2.68
C VAL A 206 2.53 5.54 3.39
N LEU A 207 3.03 6.56 2.69
CA LEU A 207 3.84 7.64 3.29
C LEU A 207 3.06 8.37 4.38
N PHE A 208 1.77 8.67 4.17
CA PHE A 208 0.92 9.23 5.23
C PHE A 208 0.82 8.32 6.45
N SER A 209 0.58 7.01 6.26
CA SER A 209 0.54 6.05 7.37
C SER A 209 1.85 6.00 8.15
N GLY A 210 2.99 6.04 7.45
CA GLY A 210 4.31 6.05 8.10
C GLY A 210 4.62 7.37 8.80
N LEU A 211 4.19 8.52 8.26
CA LEU A 211 4.30 9.81 8.95
C LEU A 211 3.51 9.86 10.25
N CYS A 212 2.31 9.25 10.30
CA CYS A 212 1.57 9.10 11.55
C CYS A 212 2.35 8.27 12.58
N CYS A 213 3.04 7.21 12.15
CA CYS A 213 3.89 6.41 13.04
C CYS A 213 5.06 7.22 13.59
N LEU A 214 5.73 7.99 12.72
CA LEU A 214 6.84 8.89 13.11
C LEU A 214 6.37 9.98 14.08
N GLU A 215 5.17 10.52 13.89
CA GLU A 215 4.58 11.50 14.80
C GLU A 215 4.33 10.90 16.20
N MET A 216 3.88 9.65 16.30
CA MET A 216 3.68 8.95 17.57
C MET A 216 4.98 8.68 18.33
N ILE A 217 6.09 8.42 17.63
CA ILE A 217 7.40 8.19 18.25
C ILE A 217 8.26 9.46 18.41
N GLU A 218 7.72 10.61 17.99
CA GLU A 218 8.40 11.91 17.98
C GLU A 218 9.76 11.91 17.23
N HIS A 219 9.85 11.14 16.13
CA HIS A 219 11.05 11.04 15.30
C HIS A 219 10.92 11.85 14.01
N TYR A 220 11.79 12.85 13.79
CA TYR A 220 11.60 13.89 12.78
C TYR A 220 12.78 14.14 11.84
N ASP A 221 13.84 13.33 11.90
CA ASP A 221 15.12 13.58 11.22
C ASP A 221 14.97 13.84 9.71
N TYR A 222 14.15 13.04 9.03
CA TYR A 222 13.94 13.09 7.57
C TYR A 222 12.56 13.62 7.18
N PHE A 223 11.86 14.31 8.08
CA PHE A 223 10.46 14.71 7.85
C PHE A 223 10.29 15.66 6.65
N ASP A 224 11.24 16.58 6.41
CA ASP A 224 11.25 17.44 5.21
C ASP A 224 11.27 16.62 3.92
N THR A 225 12.13 15.60 3.85
CA THR A 225 12.26 14.73 2.68
C THR A 225 10.94 14.01 2.37
N TYR A 226 10.20 13.60 3.40
CA TYR A 226 8.90 12.97 3.21
C TYR A 226 7.83 13.97 2.75
N LEU A 227 7.88 15.23 3.22
CA LEU A 227 6.96 16.28 2.77
C LEU A 227 7.24 16.71 1.33
N GLU A 228 8.51 16.87 0.95
CA GLU A 228 8.92 17.12 -0.43
C GLU A 228 8.40 16.01 -1.35
N CYS A 229 8.60 14.74 -0.96
CA CYS A 229 8.07 13.61 -1.72
C CYS A 229 6.53 13.65 -1.85
N LEU A 230 5.79 14.03 -0.82
CA LEU A 230 4.33 14.17 -0.89
C LEU A 230 3.90 15.32 -1.80
N GLN A 231 4.65 16.42 -1.82
CA GLN A 231 4.43 17.54 -2.73
C GLN A 231 4.68 17.13 -4.18
N ASP A 232 5.79 16.46 -4.47
CA ASP A 232 6.12 15.92 -5.78
C ASP A 232 5.03 14.96 -6.29
N VAL A 233 4.52 14.07 -5.42
CA VAL A 233 3.40 13.19 -5.77
C VAL A 233 2.14 13.98 -6.14
N MET A 234 1.80 15.03 -5.38
CA MET A 234 0.63 15.85 -5.67
C MET A 234 0.77 16.60 -7.01
N GLU A 235 1.95 17.15 -7.28
CA GLU A 235 2.22 17.84 -8.55
C GLU A 235 2.16 16.87 -9.73
N ALA A 236 2.74 15.68 -9.58
CA ALA A 236 2.75 14.67 -10.64
C ALA A 236 1.38 14.02 -10.89
N THR A 237 0.51 13.92 -9.87
CA THR A 237 -0.83 13.32 -10.01
C THR A 237 -1.93 14.32 -10.31
N GLU A 238 -1.68 15.62 -10.12
CA GLU A 238 -2.69 16.69 -10.07
C GLU A 238 -3.85 16.39 -9.09
N ASP A 239 -3.64 15.45 -8.15
CA ASP A 239 -4.64 15.04 -7.16
C ASP A 239 -4.47 15.84 -5.86
N TYR A 240 -5.25 16.91 -5.75
CA TYR A 240 -5.23 17.81 -4.60
C TYR A 240 -6.19 17.42 -3.48
N GLN A 241 -6.84 16.25 -3.52
CA GLN A 241 -7.78 15.82 -2.48
C GLN A 241 -7.12 15.75 -1.09
N LYS A 242 -5.83 15.41 -1.04
CA LYS A 242 -5.05 15.26 0.19
C LYS A 242 -4.24 16.52 0.56
N LYS A 243 -4.34 17.59 -0.23
CA LYS A 243 -3.61 18.86 0.01
C LYS A 243 -3.84 19.46 1.40
N PRO A 244 -5.06 19.43 1.99
CA PRO A 244 -5.24 19.91 3.37
C PRO A 244 -4.37 19.17 4.40
N LEU A 245 -4.16 17.86 4.21
CA LEU A 245 -3.33 17.06 5.11
C LEU A 245 -1.84 17.35 4.94
N VAL A 246 -1.38 17.60 3.70
CA VAL A 246 0.01 18.01 3.48
C VAL A 246 0.28 19.37 4.11
N LEU A 247 -0.63 20.34 3.93
CA LEU A 247 -0.53 21.66 4.57
C LEU A 247 -0.53 21.56 6.11
N MET A 248 -1.30 20.63 6.67
CA MET A 248 -1.27 20.31 8.10
C MET A 248 0.12 19.88 8.57
N LEU A 249 0.74 18.94 7.85
CA LEU A 249 2.06 18.45 8.21
C LEU A 249 3.14 19.53 8.07
N ILE A 250 3.03 20.41 7.06
CA ILE A 250 3.92 21.55 6.86
C ILE A 250 3.85 22.52 8.05
N TRP A 251 2.63 22.94 8.48
CA TRP A 251 2.54 23.86 9.60
C TRP A 251 3.07 23.22 10.89
N LYS A 252 2.80 21.93 11.11
CA LYS A 252 3.31 21.21 12.30
C LYS A 252 4.83 21.21 12.30
N GLN A 253 5.44 21.04 11.13
CA GLN A 253 6.90 21.10 11.01
C GLN A 253 7.48 22.50 11.23
N LEU A 254 6.83 23.55 10.71
CA LEU A 254 7.23 24.95 10.96
C LEU A 254 7.18 25.28 12.45
N LEU A 255 6.10 24.91 13.14
CA LEU A 255 5.98 25.09 14.59
C LEU A 255 7.06 24.32 15.36
N ARG A 256 7.40 23.09 14.95
CA ARG A 256 8.46 22.27 15.57
C ARG A 256 9.87 22.83 15.39
N LYS A 257 10.25 23.18 14.16
CA LYS A 257 11.65 23.53 13.83
C LYS A 257 11.99 24.99 14.12
N THR A 258 11.11 25.91 13.76
CA THR A 258 11.40 27.35 13.78
C THR A 258 10.54 28.13 14.78
N GLN A 259 9.53 27.49 15.39
CA GLN A 259 8.48 28.16 16.19
C GLN A 259 7.87 29.37 15.45
N ASP A 260 7.85 29.30 14.12
CA ASP A 260 7.38 30.39 13.27
C ASP A 260 5.87 30.32 13.07
N PHE A 261 5.15 30.90 14.04
CA PHE A 261 3.70 31.03 13.98
C PHE A 261 3.23 31.87 12.78
N SER A 262 4.07 32.82 12.32
CA SER A 262 3.71 33.71 11.21
C SER A 262 3.71 32.98 9.86
N ALA A 263 4.59 32.00 9.69
CA ALA A 263 4.60 31.12 8.52
C ALA A 263 3.59 29.96 8.62
N ALA A 264 3.30 29.48 9.84
CA ALA A 264 2.38 28.37 10.07
C ALA A 264 0.89 28.73 9.89
N GLU A 265 0.46 29.90 10.36
CA GLU A 265 -0.96 30.35 10.29
C GLU A 265 -1.50 30.43 8.84
N PRO A 266 -0.77 30.98 7.84
CA PRO A 266 -1.20 30.95 6.44
C PRO A 266 -1.42 29.54 5.88
N MET A 267 -0.60 28.56 6.30
CA MET A 267 -0.75 27.16 5.89
C MET A 267 -2.03 26.55 6.46
N PHE A 268 -2.33 26.83 7.74
CA PHE A 268 -3.59 26.44 8.37
C PHE A 268 -4.82 27.03 7.67
N GLN A 269 -4.82 28.34 7.41
CA GLN A 269 -5.93 29.00 6.72
C GLN A 269 -6.14 28.45 5.31
N SER A 270 -5.04 28.16 4.60
CA SER A 270 -5.09 27.52 3.29
C SER A 270 -5.67 26.11 3.37
N ALA A 271 -5.24 25.28 4.32
CA ALA A 271 -5.75 23.91 4.50
C ALA A 271 -7.26 23.91 4.78
N LYS A 272 -7.71 24.79 5.68
CA LYS A 272 -9.12 24.96 6.03
C LYS A 272 -9.96 25.42 4.84
N THR A 273 -9.43 26.34 4.03
CA THR A 273 -10.09 26.82 2.82
C THR A 273 -10.21 25.71 1.78
N PHE A 274 -9.13 24.94 1.55
CA PHE A 274 -9.18 23.77 0.68
C PHE A 274 -10.19 22.72 1.15
N ALA A 275 -10.23 22.42 2.45
CA ALA A 275 -11.19 21.46 3.01
C ALA A 275 -12.66 21.87 2.77
N LYS A 276 -12.96 23.18 2.81
CA LYS A 276 -14.28 23.71 2.45
C LYS A 276 -14.56 23.65 0.96
N ILE A 277 -13.59 23.97 0.11
CA ILE A 277 -13.72 23.92 -1.36
C ILE A 277 -14.06 22.50 -1.82
N ILE A 278 -13.45 21.48 -1.22
CA ILE A 278 -13.74 20.06 -1.53
C ILE A 278 -15.05 19.55 -0.89
N GLY A 279 -15.80 20.41 -0.18
CA GLY A 279 -17.07 20.07 0.46
C GLY A 279 -16.94 19.14 1.67
N ASN A 280 -15.77 19.08 2.32
CA ASN A 280 -15.54 18.22 3.48
C ASN A 280 -15.47 19.07 4.77
N ASP A 281 -16.64 19.50 5.25
CA ASP A 281 -16.76 20.32 6.46
C ASP A 281 -16.23 19.61 7.72
N HIS A 282 -16.35 18.29 7.77
CA HIS A 282 -15.80 17.49 8.86
C HIS A 282 -14.28 17.61 8.94
N LEU A 283 -13.58 17.53 7.79
CA LEU A 283 -12.14 17.73 7.74
C LEU A 283 -11.76 19.17 8.14
N ALA A 284 -12.51 20.18 7.70
CA ALA A 284 -12.25 21.57 8.09
C ALA A 284 -12.39 21.80 9.60
N GLN A 285 -13.34 21.12 10.25
CA GLN A 285 -13.49 21.14 11.69
C GLN A 285 -12.30 20.46 12.38
N LYS A 286 -11.92 19.25 11.95
CA LYS A 286 -10.77 18.52 12.49
C LYS A 286 -9.46 19.29 12.39
N LEU A 287 -9.20 19.93 11.25
CA LEU A 287 -8.02 20.79 11.07
C LEU A 287 -8.01 21.99 12.04
N THR A 288 -9.19 22.51 12.40
CA THR A 288 -9.30 23.60 13.37
C THR A 288 -9.04 23.11 14.80
N GLU A 289 -9.50 21.91 15.15
CA GLU A 289 -9.21 21.25 16.44
C GLU A 289 -7.69 21.00 16.57
N GLU A 290 -7.06 20.39 15.55
CA GLU A 290 -5.62 20.13 15.51
C GLU A 290 -4.79 21.41 15.65
N TRP A 291 -5.15 22.49 14.93
CA TRP A 291 -4.45 23.78 15.06
C TRP A 291 -4.48 24.32 16.49
N GLN A 292 -5.62 24.20 17.18
CA GLN A 292 -5.72 24.65 18.58
C GLN A 292 -4.89 23.80 19.54
N GLU A 293 -4.77 22.50 19.28
CA GLU A 293 -3.92 21.61 20.07
C GLU A 293 -2.44 21.89 19.82
N ASP A 294 -2.05 22.06 18.56
CA ASP A 294 -0.68 22.42 18.17
C ASP A 294 -0.26 23.75 18.81
N LEU A 295 -1.11 24.78 18.74
CA LEU A 295 -0.84 26.06 19.40
C LEU A 295 -0.60 25.89 20.90
N LYS A 296 -1.39 25.07 21.60
CA LYS A 296 -1.18 24.79 23.04
C LYS A 296 0.09 24.01 23.33
N LYS A 297 0.57 23.17 22.40
CA LYS A 297 1.78 22.37 22.57
C LYS A 297 3.05 23.21 22.39
N TYR A 298 3.01 24.23 21.54
CA TYR A 298 4.20 25.03 21.16
C TYR A 298 4.20 26.48 21.70
N LEU A 299 3.12 26.96 22.31
CA LEU A 299 3.06 28.20 23.12
C LEU A 299 3.45 27.95 24.58
#